data_AF-A0A1U6ISB9-F1
#
_entry.id   AF-A0A1U6ISB9-F1
#
_cell.length_a   1.000
_cell.length_b   1.000
_cell.length_c   1.000
_cell.angle_alpha   90.00
_cell.angle_beta   90.00
_cell.angle_gamma   90.00
#
_symmetry.space_group_name_H-M   'P 1'
#
loop_
_entity.id
_entity.type
_entity.pdbx_description
1 polymer ?
#
loop_
_entity_poly.entity_id
_entity_poly.type
_entity_poly.pdbx_seq_one_letter_code
_entity_poly.pdbx_strand_id
1 'polypeptide(L)'
;MRFIRQVQDLPGQHLFQFLDESGDPAPVSSCDVNAYLSEAAGTHFTAKHFRTWAASVTAFEAIVTDREPPTIKSIAGMVADVLANTPAIARKSYIHPEVFALVSDEDARSAWCSKRLPRKTRWLLPAERGFLTYLQASESA
;
A
#
# COMPACT_ATOMS: atom_id res chain seq x y z
N MET A 1 -12.61 18.57 7.36
CA MET A 1 -11.18 18.51 7.71
C MET A 1 -10.88 19.48 8.85
N ARG A 2 -11.05 19.06 10.11
CA ARG A 2 -10.84 19.94 11.28
C ARG A 2 -9.37 19.96 11.75
N PHE A 3 -8.72 18.80 11.67
CA PHE A 3 -7.31 18.59 12.07
C PHE A 3 -6.31 19.37 11.20
N ILE A 4 -6.45 19.33 9.87
CA ILE A 4 -5.54 20.05 8.95
C ILE A 4 -5.56 21.57 9.21
N ARG A 5 -6.72 22.13 9.59
CA ARG A 5 -6.82 23.56 9.92
C ARG A 5 -6.06 23.91 11.20
N GLN A 6 -6.20 23.08 12.25
CA GLN A 6 -5.45 23.25 13.50
C GLN A 6 -3.94 23.18 13.30
N VAL A 7 -3.50 22.34 12.35
CA VAL A 7 -2.11 22.15 11.98
C VAL A 7 -1.57 23.34 11.15
N GLN A 8 -2.41 23.98 10.33
CA GLN A 8 -2.08 25.21 9.59
C GLN A 8 -2.04 26.48 10.46
N ASP A 9 -2.74 26.47 11.60
CA ASP A 9 -2.80 27.63 12.51
C ASP A 9 -1.49 27.79 13.32
N LEU A 10 -0.55 26.83 13.26
CA LEU A 10 0.78 26.94 13.86
C LEU A 10 1.71 27.82 13.00
N PRO A 11 2.49 28.73 13.60
CA PRO A 11 3.40 29.59 12.86
C PRO A 11 4.55 28.78 12.23
N GLY A 12 4.84 29.00 10.95
CA GLY A 12 5.97 28.37 10.24
C GLY A 12 5.64 27.90 8.83
N GLN A 13 6.62 27.33 8.12
CA GLN A 13 6.45 26.82 6.74
C GLN A 13 6.05 25.34 6.69
N HIS A 14 6.21 24.60 7.79
CA HIS A 14 5.95 23.17 7.82
C HIS A 14 4.47 22.91 8.09
N LEU A 15 3.82 22.10 7.24
CA LEU A 15 2.44 21.71 7.49
C LEU A 15 2.38 20.85 8.75
N PHE A 16 3.11 19.73 8.84
CA PHE A 16 3.06 18.85 10.01
C PHE A 16 4.02 19.31 11.12
N GLN A 17 3.46 19.77 12.24
CA GLN A 17 4.20 20.21 13.42
C GLN A 17 3.51 19.74 14.71
N PHE A 18 4.26 19.67 15.80
CA PHE A 18 3.78 19.45 17.16
C PHE A 18 4.41 20.48 18.11
N LEU A 19 3.86 20.66 19.31
CA LEU A 19 4.52 21.47 20.33
C LEU A 19 5.46 20.57 21.13
N ASP A 20 6.71 21.00 21.28
CA ASP A 20 7.68 20.30 22.12
C ASP A 20 7.42 20.52 23.61
N GLU A 21 8.30 19.97 24.45
CA GLU A 21 8.20 20.09 25.92
C GLU A 21 8.29 21.54 26.44
N SER A 22 8.89 22.44 25.66
CA SER A 22 8.99 23.88 25.97
C SER A 22 7.77 24.67 25.47
N GLY A 23 6.87 24.02 24.72
CA GLY A 23 5.72 24.64 24.09
C GLY A 23 6.04 25.31 22.75
N ASP A 24 7.22 25.07 22.19
CA ASP A 24 7.64 25.63 20.90
C ASP A 24 7.22 24.71 19.73
N PRO A 25 6.81 25.26 18.57
CA PRO A 25 6.49 24.45 17.40
C PRO A 25 7.71 23.73 16.83
N ALA A 26 7.66 22.41 16.78
CA ALA A 26 8.67 21.53 16.20
C ALA A 26 8.11 20.79 14.97
N PRO A 27 8.87 20.68 13.85
CA PRO A 27 8.42 19.98 12.66
C PRO A 27 8.40 18.47 12.87
N VAL A 28 7.43 17.78 12.27
CA VAL A 28 7.43 16.31 12.18
C VAL A 28 8.34 15.87 11.04
N SER A 29 9.42 15.14 11.36
CA SER A 29 10.34 14.59 10.39
C SER A 29 9.95 13.17 9.95
N SER A 30 10.59 12.67 8.88
CA SER A 30 10.43 11.28 8.45
C SER A 30 11.01 10.28 9.47
N CYS A 31 11.99 10.69 10.27
CA CYS A 31 12.53 9.88 11.35
C CYS A 31 11.47 9.68 12.44
N ASP A 32 10.76 10.74 12.83
CA ASP A 32 9.72 10.68 13.86
C ASP A 32 8.58 9.76 13.44
N VAL A 33 8.13 9.88 12.19
CA VAL A 33 7.09 9.01 11.62
C VAL A 33 7.54 7.55 11.63
N ASN A 34 8.76 7.25 11.18
CA ASN A 34 9.22 5.86 11.13
C ASN A 34 9.49 5.29 12.54
N ALA A 35 9.97 6.10 13.48
CA ALA A 35 10.12 5.69 14.88
C ALA A 35 8.77 5.31 15.48
N TYR A 36 7.76 6.19 15.33
CA TYR A 36 6.39 5.90 15.77
C TYR A 36 5.81 4.63 15.12
N LEU A 37 5.99 4.46 13.81
CA LEU A 37 5.48 3.29 13.10
C LEU A 37 6.13 1.99 13.58
N SER A 38 7.44 2.01 13.82
CA SER A 38 8.16 0.84 14.33
C SER A 38 7.72 0.49 15.76
N GLU A 39 7.53 1.51 16.61
CA GLU A 39 7.03 1.33 17.98
C GLU A 39 5.60 0.75 17.98
N ALA A 40 4.68 1.39 17.24
CA ALA A 40 3.28 0.99 17.18
C ALA A 40 3.08 -0.41 16.57
N ALA A 41 3.93 -0.81 15.62
CA ALA A 41 3.88 -2.14 15.01
C ALA A 41 4.55 -3.23 15.87
N GLY A 42 5.37 -2.87 16.86
CA GLY A 42 6.15 -3.81 17.67
C GLY A 42 7.23 -4.58 16.88
N THR A 43 7.56 -4.12 15.67
CA THR A 43 8.56 -4.71 14.77
C THR A 43 9.14 -3.63 13.86
N HIS A 44 10.16 -3.96 13.07
CA HIS A 44 10.72 -3.04 12.10
C HIS A 44 9.73 -2.78 10.94
N PHE A 45 8.86 -1.79 11.16
CA PHE A 45 7.86 -1.32 10.22
C PHE A 45 8.10 0.17 9.92
N THR A 46 7.87 0.56 8.68
CA THR A 46 8.20 1.89 8.15
C THR A 46 7.13 2.35 7.18
N ALA A 47 7.11 3.64 6.86
CA ALA A 47 6.15 4.20 5.91
C ALA A 47 6.20 3.53 4.51
N LYS A 48 7.37 2.97 4.13
CA LYS A 48 7.53 2.23 2.88
C LYS A 48 6.60 1.00 2.82
N HIS A 49 6.37 0.33 3.94
CA HIS A 49 5.55 -0.88 3.99
C HIS A 49 4.10 -0.62 3.61
N PHE A 50 3.55 0.56 3.96
CA PHE A 50 2.22 0.95 3.48
C PHE A 50 2.17 1.10 1.96
N ARG A 51 3.22 1.70 1.36
CA ARG A 51 3.28 1.88 -0.09
C ARG A 51 3.44 0.54 -0.83
N THR A 52 4.23 -0.39 -0.29
CA THR A 52 4.38 -1.73 -0.89
C THR A 52 3.09 -2.54 -0.77
N TRP A 53 2.42 -2.46 0.38
CA TRP A 53 1.13 -3.10 0.60
C TRP A 53 0.07 -2.56 -0.36
N ALA A 54 -0.13 -1.25 -0.38
CA ALA A 54 -1.13 -0.60 -1.23
C ALA A 54 -0.87 -0.84 -2.72
N ALA A 55 0.39 -0.81 -3.17
CA ALA A 55 0.75 -1.14 -4.55
C ALA A 55 0.35 -2.57 -4.93
N SER A 56 0.68 -3.53 -4.07
CA SER A 56 0.45 -4.95 -4.34
C SER A 56 -1.04 -5.28 -4.32
N VAL A 57 -1.79 -4.70 -3.37
CA VAL A 57 -3.25 -4.86 -3.29
C VAL A 57 -3.93 -4.22 -4.49
N THR A 58 -3.55 -3.00 -4.88
CA THR A 58 -4.10 -2.32 -6.07
C THR A 58 -3.87 -3.15 -7.33
N ALA A 59 -2.65 -3.66 -7.51
CA ALA A 59 -2.31 -4.50 -8.64
C ALA A 59 -3.08 -5.83 -8.65
N PHE A 60 -3.16 -6.49 -7.50
CA PHE A 60 -3.93 -7.73 -7.33
C PHE A 60 -5.41 -7.50 -7.63
N GLU A 61 -6.01 -6.45 -7.08
CA GLU A 61 -7.42 -6.10 -7.31
C GLU A 61 -7.70 -5.95 -8.80
N ALA A 62 -6.89 -5.17 -9.51
CA ALA A 62 -7.04 -5.00 -10.95
C ALA A 62 -6.99 -6.33 -11.72
N ILE A 63 -6.05 -7.22 -11.37
CA ILE A 63 -5.94 -8.54 -12.02
C ILE A 63 -7.21 -9.36 -11.83
N VAL A 64 -7.80 -9.36 -10.64
CA VAL A 64 -8.94 -10.24 -10.32
C VAL A 64 -10.29 -9.61 -10.66
N THR A 65 -10.37 -8.29 -10.85
CA THR A 65 -11.62 -7.61 -11.23
C THR A 65 -11.74 -7.31 -12.72
N ASP A 66 -10.63 -7.11 -13.43
CA ASP A 66 -10.67 -6.81 -14.86
C ASP A 66 -10.99 -8.07 -15.68
N ARG A 67 -11.72 -7.84 -16.79
CA ARG A 67 -12.14 -8.92 -17.70
C ARG A 67 -11.10 -9.28 -18.74
N GLU A 68 -10.08 -8.46 -18.92
CA GLU A 68 -9.00 -8.68 -19.87
C GLU A 68 -7.73 -9.15 -19.16
N PRO A 69 -6.98 -10.12 -19.72
CA PRO A 69 -5.72 -10.55 -19.15
C PRO A 69 -4.73 -9.38 -19.04
N PRO A 70 -4.27 -9.02 -17.83
CA PRO A 70 -3.35 -7.92 -17.67
C PRO A 70 -1.94 -8.30 -18.12
N THR A 71 -1.13 -7.31 -18.50
CA THR A 71 0.31 -7.49 -18.71
C THR A 71 1.09 -6.93 -17.51
N ILE A 72 2.31 -7.43 -17.28
CA ILE A 72 3.20 -6.85 -16.26
C ILE A 72 3.42 -5.34 -16.53
N LYS A 73 3.48 -4.94 -17.81
CA LYS A 73 3.67 -3.54 -18.20
C LYS A 73 2.46 -2.67 -17.83
N SER A 74 1.24 -3.14 -18.09
CA SER A 74 0.03 -2.38 -17.75
C SER A 74 -0.15 -2.24 -16.24
N ILE A 75 0.08 -3.33 -15.47
CA ILE A 75 0.02 -3.30 -14.01
C ILE A 75 1.07 -2.35 -13.42
N ALA A 76 2.31 -2.42 -13.88
CA ALA A 76 3.36 -1.52 -13.42
C ALA A 76 3.06 -0.04 -13.75
N GLY A 77 2.46 0.23 -14.91
CA GLY A 77 2.01 1.57 -15.31
C GLY A 77 0.93 2.12 -14.40
N MET A 78 -0.13 1.36 -14.17
CA MET A 78 -1.23 1.75 -13.29
C MET A 78 -0.75 2.03 -11.86
N VAL A 79 0.06 1.15 -11.28
CA VAL A 79 0.59 1.36 -9.92
C VAL A 79 1.53 2.57 -9.86
N ALA A 80 2.30 2.81 -10.92
CA ALA A 80 3.14 3.99 -11.02
C ALA A 80 2.32 5.29 -10.96
N ASP A 81 1.19 5.34 -11.65
CA ASP A 81 0.27 6.49 -11.62
C ASP A 81 -0.30 6.71 -10.21
N VAL A 82 -0.72 5.63 -9.53
CA VAL A 82 -1.25 5.71 -8.15
C VAL A 82 -0.20 6.18 -7.15
N LEU A 83 1.04 5.71 -7.29
CA LEU A 83 2.11 6.02 -6.34
C LEU A 83 2.92 7.27 -6.68
N ALA A 84 2.66 7.92 -7.82
CA ALA A 84 3.48 8.98 -8.39
C ALA A 84 4.97 8.57 -8.52
N ASN A 85 5.19 7.36 -9.04
CA ASN A 85 6.51 6.78 -9.30
C ASN A 85 6.67 6.47 -10.79
N THR A 86 7.87 6.06 -11.23
CA THR A 86 8.01 5.48 -12.58
C THR A 86 7.58 4.01 -12.59
N PRO A 87 7.11 3.46 -13.74
CA PRO A 87 6.75 2.04 -13.84
C PRO A 87 7.88 1.09 -13.45
N ALA A 88 9.13 1.44 -13.77
CA ALA A 88 10.30 0.67 -13.38
C ALA A 88 10.47 0.61 -11.84
N ILE A 89 10.27 1.75 -11.15
CA ILE A 89 10.38 1.82 -9.69
C ILE A 89 9.19 1.12 -9.01
N ALA A 90 7.96 1.31 -9.52
CA ALA A 90 6.79 0.59 -9.03
C ALA A 90 6.98 -0.92 -9.10
N ARG A 91 7.43 -1.43 -10.27
CA ARG A 91 7.69 -2.84 -10.50
C ARG A 91 8.78 -3.41 -9.61
N LYS A 92 9.91 -2.71 -9.45
CA LYS A 92 11.09 -3.24 -8.74
C LYS A 92 10.99 -3.13 -7.22
N SER A 93 10.28 -2.12 -6.71
CA SER A 93 10.41 -1.71 -5.32
C SER A 93 9.10 -1.70 -4.51
N TYR A 94 7.94 -1.81 -5.17
CA TYR A 94 6.64 -1.65 -4.52
C TYR A 94 5.68 -2.82 -4.72
N ILE A 95 5.65 -3.42 -5.91
CA ILE A 95 4.73 -4.54 -6.19
C ILE A 95 5.36 -5.86 -5.73
N HIS A 96 4.59 -6.65 -4.98
CA HIS A 96 5.00 -7.96 -4.50
C HIS A 96 5.23 -8.95 -5.68
N PRO A 97 6.30 -9.77 -5.67
CA PRO A 97 6.60 -10.70 -6.76
C PRO A 97 5.45 -11.66 -7.13
N GLU A 98 4.72 -12.16 -6.14
CA GLU A 98 3.56 -13.05 -6.35
C GLU A 98 2.46 -12.44 -7.23
N VAL A 99 2.36 -11.11 -7.29
CA VAL A 99 1.42 -10.44 -8.22
C VAL A 99 1.84 -10.70 -9.67
N PHE A 100 3.15 -10.70 -9.96
CA PHE A 100 3.64 -11.00 -11.31
C PHE A 100 3.56 -12.49 -11.64
N ALA A 101 3.68 -13.36 -10.63
CA ALA A 101 3.40 -14.78 -10.79
C ALA A 101 1.93 -15.00 -11.21
N LEU A 102 0.99 -14.33 -10.54
CA LEU A 102 -0.44 -14.39 -10.90
C LEU A 102 -0.72 -13.90 -12.32
N VAL A 103 -0.02 -12.86 -12.79
CA VAL A 103 -0.17 -12.39 -14.18
C VAL A 103 0.28 -13.45 -15.18
N SER A 104 1.31 -14.23 -14.83
CA SER A 104 1.96 -15.18 -15.73
C SER A 104 1.30 -16.57 -15.73
N ASP A 105 0.61 -16.92 -14.65
CA ASP A 105 -0.11 -18.19 -14.48
C ASP A 105 -1.60 -18.02 -14.85
N GLU A 106 -1.97 -18.54 -16.03
CA GLU A 106 -3.35 -18.43 -16.53
C GLU A 106 -4.36 -19.22 -15.70
N ASP A 107 -3.99 -20.40 -15.21
CA ASP A 107 -4.88 -21.25 -14.43
C ASP A 107 -5.15 -20.61 -13.06
N ALA A 108 -4.08 -20.15 -12.38
CA ALA A 108 -4.21 -19.42 -11.12
C ALA A 108 -5.01 -18.13 -11.32
N ARG A 109 -4.72 -17.34 -12.37
CA ARG A 109 -5.45 -16.11 -12.67
C ARG A 109 -6.93 -16.39 -12.89
N SER A 110 -7.29 -17.37 -13.72
CA SER A 110 -8.68 -17.76 -13.99
C SER A 110 -9.40 -18.20 -12.71
N ALA A 111 -8.73 -18.98 -11.86
CA ALA A 111 -9.25 -19.40 -10.57
C ALA A 111 -9.49 -18.21 -9.62
N TRP A 112 -8.67 -17.16 -9.67
CA TRP A 112 -8.84 -15.97 -8.84
C TRP A 112 -9.86 -14.96 -9.40
N CYS A 113 -9.90 -14.73 -10.70
CA CYS A 113 -10.90 -13.87 -11.34
C CYS A 113 -12.34 -14.40 -11.16
N SER A 114 -12.51 -15.72 -11.06
CA SER A 114 -13.83 -16.34 -10.81
C SER A 114 -14.25 -16.32 -9.33
N LYS A 115 -13.34 -16.01 -8.40
CA LYS A 115 -13.64 -15.93 -6.97
C LYS A 115 -14.29 -14.60 -6.62
N ARG A 116 -15.27 -14.66 -5.72
CA ARG A 116 -15.75 -13.46 -5.03
C ARG A 116 -14.78 -13.09 -3.92
N LEU A 117 -14.29 -11.85 -3.93
CA LEU A 117 -13.43 -11.35 -2.86
C LEU A 117 -14.13 -11.41 -1.48
N PRO A 118 -13.39 -11.66 -0.39
CA PRO A 118 -13.94 -11.68 0.96
C PRO A 118 -14.64 -10.36 1.31
N ARG A 119 -15.68 -10.41 2.17
CA ARG A 119 -16.33 -9.18 2.65
C ARG A 119 -15.33 -8.35 3.47
N LYS A 120 -15.47 -7.02 3.39
CA LYS A 120 -14.70 -6.09 4.21
C LYS A 120 -14.90 -6.37 5.71
N THR A 121 -13.88 -6.06 6.48
CA THR A 121 -13.94 -6.06 7.96
C THR A 121 -13.76 -4.64 8.48
N ARG A 122 -13.60 -4.50 9.80
CA ARG A 122 -13.31 -3.21 10.44
C ARG A 122 -12.02 -2.58 9.91
N TRP A 123 -11.00 -3.40 9.61
CA TRP A 123 -9.64 -2.94 9.34
C TRP A 123 -9.13 -3.21 7.93
N LEU A 124 -9.72 -4.20 7.24
CA LEU A 124 -9.26 -4.62 5.93
C LEU A 124 -10.39 -4.61 4.91
N LEU A 125 -10.07 -4.04 3.75
CA LEU A 125 -10.89 -4.02 2.54
C LEU A 125 -10.98 -5.42 1.89
N PRO A 126 -11.94 -5.64 0.98
CA PRO A 126 -12.09 -6.91 0.27
C PRO A 126 -10.82 -7.34 -0.48
N ALA A 127 -10.20 -6.43 -1.23
CA ALA A 127 -8.97 -6.67 -1.99
C ALA A 127 -7.79 -7.02 -1.09
N GLU A 128 -7.62 -6.31 0.03
CA GLU A 128 -6.57 -6.59 1.03
C GLU A 128 -6.69 -8.01 1.59
N ARG A 129 -7.92 -8.41 1.94
CA ARG A 129 -8.19 -9.77 2.44
C ARG A 129 -7.99 -10.83 1.37
N GLY A 130 -8.42 -10.54 0.14
CA GLY A 130 -8.20 -11.42 -1.02
C GLY A 130 -6.72 -11.64 -1.26
N PHE A 131 -5.93 -10.57 -1.25
CA PHE A 131 -4.50 -10.63 -1.45
C PHE A 131 -3.78 -11.38 -0.31
N LEU A 132 -4.16 -11.18 0.96
CA LEU A 132 -3.63 -12.01 2.06
C LEU A 132 -3.91 -13.49 1.84
N THR A 133 -5.14 -13.84 1.43
CA THR A 133 -5.53 -15.23 1.17
C THR A 133 -4.72 -15.81 0.02
N TYR A 134 -4.44 -14.99 -1.02
CA TYR A 134 -3.60 -15.38 -2.14
C TYR A 134 -2.17 -15.67 -1.70
N LEU A 135 -1.54 -14.78 -0.94
CA LEU A 135 -0.18 -14.97 -0.44
C LEU A 135 -0.04 -16.21 0.46
N GLN A 136 -1.03 -16.46 1.32
CA GLN A 136 -1.05 -17.65 2.18
C GLN A 136 -1.14 -18.95 1.36
N ALA A 137 -1.88 -18.92 0.26
CA ALA A 137 -1.99 -20.06 -0.64
C ALA A 137 -0.69 -20.29 -1.44
N SER A 138 -0.01 -19.22 -1.88
CA SER A 138 1.26 -19.34 -2.62
C SER A 138 2.42 -19.81 -1.74
N GLU A 139 2.45 -19.46 -0.45
CA GLU A 139 3.47 -19.93 0.49
C GLU A 139 3.32 -21.43 0.87
N SER A 140 2.15 -22.02 0.62
CA SER A 140 1.83 -23.41 0.96
C SER A 140 2.01 -24.39 -0.21
N ALA A 141 2.40 -23.90 -1.39
CA ALA A 141 2.55 -24.64 -2.64
C ALA A 141 4.03 -24.89 -2.96
#